data_AF-A0A9Q0FE78-F1
#
_entry.id   AF-A0A9Q0FE78-F1
#
_cell.length_a   1.000
_cell.length_b   1.000
_cell.length_c   1.000
_cell.angle_alpha   90.00
_cell.angle_beta   90.00
_cell.angle_gamma   90.00
#
_symmetry.space_group_name_H-M   'P 1'
#
loop_
_entity.id
_entity.type
_entity.pdbx_description
1 polymer ?
#
loop_
_entity_poly.entity_id
_entity_poly.type
_entity_poly.pdbx_seq_one_letter_code
_entity_poly.pdbx_strand_id
1 'polypeptide(L)'
;MDPATAERLSQISREIQNIEAEKARGQETLAAFWEHLPPFDPAVVAAAMQQIVDRISGLENRRRALCREQEDLIIQAAAPNPPPPPPPPPQSSEK
;
A
#
# COMPACT_ATOMS: atom_id res chain seq x y z
N MET A 1 -11.04 11.75 -12.85
CA MET A 1 -10.19 11.41 -11.69
C MET A 1 -9.66 12.70 -11.11
N ASP A 2 -9.89 12.93 -9.82
CA ASP A 2 -9.49 14.15 -9.11
C ASP A 2 -7.95 14.21 -8.93
N PRO A 3 -7.30 15.38 -9.03
CA PRO A 3 -5.85 15.51 -8.86
C PRO A 3 -5.33 15.03 -7.50
N ALA A 4 -6.10 15.16 -6.42
CA ALA A 4 -5.71 14.66 -5.11
C ALA A 4 -5.72 13.12 -5.07
N THR A 5 -6.67 12.47 -5.74
CA THR A 5 -6.68 11.00 -5.89
C THR A 5 -5.44 10.52 -6.67
N ALA A 6 -5.05 11.23 -7.74
CA ALA A 6 -3.87 10.88 -8.53
C ALA A 6 -2.57 11.04 -7.73
N GLU A 7 -2.45 12.13 -6.95
CA GLU A 7 -1.31 12.35 -6.06
C GLU A 7 -1.22 11.25 -4.99
N ARG A 8 -2.35 10.90 -4.36
CA ARG A 8 -2.38 9.84 -3.35
C ARG A 8 -1.97 8.49 -3.91
N LEU A 9 -2.44 8.12 -5.11
CA LEU A 9 -2.03 6.88 -5.77
C LEU A 9 -0.53 6.85 -6.09
N SER A 10 0.05 7.98 -6.50
CA SER A 10 1.50 8.11 -6.73
C SER A 10 2.28 7.92 -5.43
N GLN A 11 1.82 8.53 -4.34
CA GLN A 11 2.43 8.38 -3.02
C GLN A 11 2.37 6.93 -2.53
N ILE A 12 1.20 6.28 -2.63
CA ILE A 12 1.03 4.87 -2.26
C ILE A 12 2.00 3.98 -3.06
N SER A 13 2.11 4.23 -4.37
CA SER A 13 3.00 3.47 -5.25
C SER A 13 4.47 3.61 -4.85
N ARG A 14 4.88 4.81 -4.40
CA ARG A 14 6.23 5.06 -3.88
C ARG A 14 6.45 4.41 -2.52
N GLU A 15 5.48 4.48 -1.62
CA GLU A 15 5.54 3.81 -0.30
C GLU A 15 5.69 2.29 -0.46
N ILE A 16 4.93 1.67 -1.37
CA ILE A 16 5.02 0.24 -1.66
C ILE A 16 6.44 -0.12 -2.16
N GLN A 17 6.99 0.63 -3.12
CA GLN A 17 8.35 0.38 -3.62
C GLN A 17 9.41 0.48 -2.51
N ASN A 18 9.29 1.48 -1.62
CA ASN A 18 10.20 1.61 -0.49
C ASN A 18 10.07 0.42 0.48
N ILE A 19 8.85 -0.01 0.77
CA ILE A 19 8.59 -1.18 1.60
C ILE A 19 9.23 -2.45 1.01
N GLU A 20 9.11 -2.65 -0.31
CA GLU A 20 9.73 -3.82 -0.97
C GLU A 20 11.25 -3.76 -0.93
N ALA A 21 11.85 -2.58 -1.12
CA ALA A 21 13.29 -2.39 -1.00
C ALA A 21 13.80 -2.65 0.43
N GLU A 22 13.08 -2.16 1.45
CA GLU A 22 13.43 -2.41 2.85
C GLU A 22 13.28 -3.89 3.22
N LYS A 23 12.22 -4.55 2.74
CA LYS A 23 12.03 -6.00 2.92
C LYS A 23 13.19 -6.77 2.30
N ALA A 24 13.58 -6.46 1.05
CA ALA A 24 14.68 -7.12 0.37
C ALA A 24 16.00 -6.99 1.16
N ARG A 25 16.31 -5.79 1.67
CA ARG A 25 17.49 -5.57 2.53
C ARG A 25 17.44 -6.38 3.81
N GLY A 26 16.28 -6.46 4.47
CA GLY A 26 16.11 -7.29 5.66
C GLY A 26 16.32 -8.77 5.37
N GLN A 27 15.80 -9.27 4.25
CA GLN A 27 15.97 -10.65 3.82
C GLN A 27 17.42 -10.97 3.46
N GLU A 28 18.12 -10.08 2.77
CA GLU A 28 19.55 -10.21 2.46
C GLU A 28 20.39 -10.25 3.75
N THR A 29 20.07 -9.38 4.71
CA THR A 29 20.73 -9.37 6.02
C THR A 29 20.53 -10.69 6.75
N LEU A 30 19.31 -11.23 6.77
CA LEU A 30 19.03 -12.54 7.36
C LEU A 30 19.80 -13.65 6.66
N ALA A 31 19.85 -13.65 5.32
CA ALA A 31 20.61 -14.62 4.55
C ALA A 31 22.10 -14.58 4.90
N ALA A 32 22.69 -13.39 5.06
CA ALA A 32 24.08 -13.24 5.49
C ALA A 32 24.33 -13.80 6.90
N PHE A 33 23.40 -13.62 7.84
CA PHE A 33 23.49 -14.24 9.17
C PHE A 33 23.44 -15.77 9.12
N TRP A 34 22.64 -16.34 8.22
CA TRP A 34 22.55 -17.80 8.04
C TRP A 34 23.77 -18.39 7.33
N GLU A 35 24.34 -17.67 6.36
CA GLU A 35 25.53 -18.11 5.62
C GLU A 35 26.80 -17.97 6.46
N HIS A 36 26.87 -16.94 7.29
CA HIS A 36 27.99 -16.65 8.16
C HIS A 36 27.50 -16.37 9.56
N LEU A 37 27.45 -17.41 10.41
CA LEU A 37 27.15 -17.24 11.82
C LEU A 37 28.27 -16.39 12.45
N PRO A 38 27.98 -15.16 12.88
CA PRO A 38 29.03 -14.28 13.36
C PRO A 38 29.53 -14.79 14.73
N PRO A 39 30.78 -14.46 15.11
CA PRO A 39 31.38 -14.92 16.37
C PRO A 39 30.86 -14.14 17.59
N PHE A 40 29.55 -13.90 17.63
CA PHE A 40 28.84 -13.27 18.74
C PHE A 40 28.07 -14.33 19.53
N ASP A 41 27.60 -13.93 20.70
CA ASP A 41 26.69 -14.76 21.49
C ASP A 41 25.43 -15.13 20.67
N PRO A 42 25.06 -16.41 20.59
CA PRO A 42 23.96 -16.87 19.75
C PRO A 42 22.60 -16.28 20.16
N ALA A 43 22.41 -15.93 21.44
CA ALA A 43 21.17 -15.30 21.89
C ALA A 43 21.06 -13.86 21.37
N VAL A 44 22.16 -13.14 21.27
CA VAL A 44 22.21 -11.78 20.70
C VAL A 44 21.91 -11.82 19.21
N VAL A 45 22.50 -12.79 18.48
CA VAL A 45 22.25 -12.99 17.05
C VAL A 45 20.78 -13.35 16.81
N ALA A 46 20.22 -14.29 17.58
CA ALA A 46 18.82 -14.67 17.48
C ALA A 46 17.88 -13.49 17.74
N ALA A 47 18.16 -12.63 18.74
CA ALA A 47 17.38 -11.45 19.01
C ALA A 47 17.42 -10.43 17.85
N ALA A 48 18.58 -10.22 17.24
CA ALA A 48 18.73 -9.33 16.09
C ALA A 48 17.96 -9.86 14.87
N MET A 49 18.06 -11.16 14.59
CA MET A 49 17.31 -11.81 13.50
C MET A 49 15.81 -11.69 13.73
N GLN A 50 15.35 -11.90 14.97
CA GLN A 50 13.94 -11.77 15.33
C GLN A 50 13.43 -10.35 15.09
N GLN A 51 14.20 -9.31 15.42
CA GLN A 51 13.83 -7.92 15.13
C GLN A 51 13.68 -7.66 13.62
N ILE A 52 14.56 -8.25 12.79
CA ILE A 52 14.45 -8.11 11.33
C ILE A 52 13.19 -8.82 10.82
N VAL A 53 12.87 -10.01 11.33
CA VAL A 53 11.65 -10.76 10.98
C VAL A 53 10.39 -9.98 11.39
N ASP A 54 10.36 -9.40 12.58
CA ASP A 54 9.25 -8.57 13.06
C ASP A 54 9.07 -7.34 12.17
N ARG A 55 10.18 -6.67 11.81
CA ARG A 55 10.15 -5.52 10.89
C ARG A 55 9.63 -5.91 9.52
N ILE A 56 10.08 -7.02 8.94
CA ILE A 56 9.56 -7.53 7.66
C ILE A 56 8.06 -7.80 7.76
N SER A 57 7.60 -8.43 8.84
CA SER A 57 6.18 -8.71 9.05
C SER A 57 5.35 -7.42 9.14
N GLY A 58 5.85 -6.41 9.83
CA GLY A 58 5.23 -5.07 9.90
C GLY A 58 5.17 -4.39 8.52
N LEU A 59 6.25 -4.45 7.76
CA LEU A 59 6.33 -3.94 6.39
C LEU A 59 5.32 -4.63 5.46
N GLU A 60 5.16 -5.95 5.55
CA GLU A 60 4.17 -6.69 4.76
C GLU A 60 2.72 -6.32 5.13
N ASN A 61 2.43 -6.14 6.42
CA ASN A 61 1.13 -5.65 6.87
C ASN A 61 0.83 -4.26 6.31
N ARG A 62 1.82 -3.35 6.35
CA ARG A 62 1.68 -2.01 5.77
C ARG A 62 1.47 -2.07 4.26
N ARG A 63 2.21 -2.91 3.54
CA ARG A 63 2.02 -3.12 2.09
C ARG A 63 0.60 -3.57 1.77
N ARG A 64 0.07 -4.55 2.52
CA ARG A 64 -1.31 -5.04 2.36
C ARG A 64 -2.35 -3.93 2.56
N ALA A 65 -2.16 -3.08 3.57
CA ALA A 65 -3.05 -1.94 3.81
C ALA A 65 -3.01 -0.93 2.65
N LEU A 66 -1.81 -0.60 2.16
CA LEU A 66 -1.62 0.30 1.03
C LEU A 66 -2.22 -0.21 -0.28
N CYS A 67 -2.10 -1.52 -0.57
CA CYS A 67 -2.75 -2.11 -1.75
C CYS A 67 -4.28 -1.97 -1.67
N ARG A 68 -4.88 -2.26 -0.51
CA ARG A 68 -6.33 -2.10 -0.31
C ARG A 68 -6.78 -0.66 -0.50
N GLU A 69 -6.00 0.29 0.03
CA GLU A 69 -6.27 1.72 -0.15
C GLU A 69 -6.20 2.12 -1.63
N GLN A 70 -5.20 1.64 -2.36
CA GLN A 70 -5.09 1.87 -3.81
C GLN A 70 -6.28 1.29 -4.58
N GLU A 71 -6.71 0.06 -4.28
CA GLU A 71 -7.88 -0.56 -4.90
C GLU A 71 -9.16 0.24 -4.66
N ASP A 72 -9.38 0.68 -3.41
CA ASP A 72 -10.54 1.48 -3.02
C ASP A 72 -10.57 2.83 -3.76
N LEU A 73 -9.42 3.52 -3.84
CA LEU A 73 -9.29 4.78 -4.58
C LEU A 73 -9.57 4.61 -6.08
N ILE A 74 -9.15 3.50 -6.69
CA ILE A 74 -9.42 3.19 -8.10
C ILE A 74 -10.92 2.94 -8.32
N ILE A 75 -11.56 2.19 -7.42
CA ILE A 75 -13.01 1.91 -7.49
C ILE A 75 -13.82 3.20 -7.35
N GLN A 76 -13.49 4.04 -6.36
CA GLN A 76 -14.14 5.33 -6.16
C GLN A 76 -13.97 6.26 -7.38
N ALA A 77 -12.78 6.28 -8.00
CA ALA A 77 -12.53 7.07 -9.19
C ALA A 77 -13.28 6.55 -10.45
N ALA A 78 -13.68 5.28 -10.46
CA ALA A 78 -14.41 4.64 -11.56
C ALA A 78 -15.94 4.68 -11.39
N ALA A 79 -16.46 5.09 -10.23
CA ALA A 79 -17.90 5.17 -10.00
C ALA A 79 -18.54 6.22 -10.94
N PRO A 80 -19.58 5.85 -11.72
CA PRO A 80 -20.25 6.79 -12.61
C PRO A 80 -21.02 7.84 -11.79
N ASN A 81 -20.93 9.10 -12.21
CA ASN A 81 -21.75 10.19 -11.67
C ASN A 81 -23.24 9.80 -11.82
N PRO A 82 -24.11 10.00 -10.80
CA PRO A 82 -25.54 9.69 -10.95
C PRO A 82 -26.10 10.44 -12.18
N PRO A 83 -26.97 9.79 -12.97
CA PRO A 83 -27.52 10.42 -14.16
C PRO A 83 -28.18 11.76 -13.78
N PRO A 84 -28.02 12.81 -14.60
CA PRO A 84 -28.69 14.07 -14.34
C PRO A 84 -30.21 13.81 -14.22
N PRO A 85 -30.90 14.50 -13.31
CA PRO A 85 -32.35 14.34 -13.18
C PRO A 85 -33.01 14.58 -14.55
N PRO A 86 -34.05 13.81 -14.90
CA PRO A 86 -34.74 14.00 -16.17
C PRO A 86 -35.21 15.46 -16.30
N PRO A 87 -35.14 16.06 -17.50
CA PRO A 87 -35.62 17.41 -17.71
C PRO A 87 -37.09 17.49 -17.28
N PRO A 88 -37.52 18.58 -16.62
CA PRO A 88 -38.92 18.74 -16.24
C PRO A 88 -39.81 18.60 -17.49
N PRO A 89 -40.97 17.94 -17.38
CA PRO A 89 -41.88 17.81 -18.50
C PRO A 89 -42.23 19.21 -19.03
N PRO A 90 -42.36 19.38 -20.37
CA PRO A 90 -42.78 20.65 -20.93
C PRO A 90 -44.09 21.03 -20.26
N GLN A 91 -44.11 22.17 -19.57
CA GLN A 91 -45.36 22.74 -19.09
C GLN A 91 -46.17 23.02 -20.34
N SER A 92 -47.20 22.20 -20.57
CA SER A 92 -48.22 22.49 -21.56
C SER A 92 -48.79 23.86 -21.23
N SER A 93 -48.36 24.88 -21.95
CA SER A 93 -49.05 26.17 -22.01
C SER A 93 -50.40 25.89 -22.63
N GLU A 94 -51.36 25.59 -21.76
CA GLU A 94 -52.76 25.45 -22.08
C GLU A 94 -53.27 26.85 -22.46
N LYS A 95 -53.35 27.07 -23.77
CA LYS A 95 -54.24 27.98 -24.53
C LYS A 95 -54.36 29.45 -24.12
#